data_AF-A0A379DG74-F1
#
_entry.id   AF-A0A379DG74-F1
#
_cell.length_a   1.000
_cell.length_b   1.000
_cell.length_c   1.000
_cell.angle_alpha   90.00
_cell.angle_beta   90.00
_cell.angle_gamma   90.00
#
_symmetry.space_group_name_H-M   'P 1'
#
loop_
_entity.id
_entity.type
_entity.pdbx_description
1 polymer ?
#
loop_
_entity_poly.entity_id
_entity_poly.type
_entity_poly.pdbx_seq_one_letter_code
_entity_poly.pdbx_strand_id
1 'polypeptide(L)'
;MKLHISLLNIIRAEVYKASRSKLIIGILLSPLVIYLLMFIYIIYKGRYGLFDHTALAYSGDPWLMVWSRYTLPLFSLMLPLILIVLSYLICEFEFQNNNIRSLFSFPIVRWKLYLSKFIVLSVLIIALCIITWSGFVSFGYLLGEVIPAYRFAEYAIGLSSSLVMLRVLLASFCVGTFGLVVSLLTRNFTVPILLGVFLTASAIFVTNESVGEFIPFTTFTYLASVRPIDELTSFTTRDVINIGFLCIAMPIGYISFTPEKKS
;
A
#
# COMPACT_ATOMS: atom_id res chain seq x y z
N MET A 1 -8.03 28.64 31.72
CA MET A 1 -8.33 28.68 30.28
C MET A 1 -7.87 27.35 29.67
N LYS A 2 -8.77 26.40 29.39
CA LYS A 2 -8.39 25.11 28.78
C LYS A 2 -7.93 25.39 27.36
N LEU A 3 -6.63 25.28 27.09
CA LEU A 3 -6.07 25.48 25.76
C LEU A 3 -6.63 24.37 24.84
N HIS A 4 -7.60 24.72 24.01
CA HIS A 4 -8.21 23.77 23.10
C HIS A 4 -7.25 23.53 21.93
N ILE A 5 -6.48 22.45 22.00
CA ILE A 5 -5.57 22.07 20.91
C ILE A 5 -6.41 21.74 19.66
N SER A 6 -6.12 22.43 18.55
CA SER A 6 -6.81 22.22 17.27
C SER A 6 -6.41 20.88 16.64
N LEU A 7 -7.32 20.24 15.91
CA LEU A 7 -7.04 18.99 15.20
C LEU A 7 -5.87 19.17 14.21
N LEU A 8 -5.82 20.32 13.53
CA LEU A 8 -4.79 20.64 12.56
C LEU A 8 -3.38 20.64 13.18
N ASN A 9 -3.23 21.15 14.40
CA ASN A 9 -1.94 21.15 15.09
C ASN A 9 -1.48 19.74 15.44
N ILE A 10 -2.41 18.86 15.82
CA ILE A 10 -2.11 17.44 16.09
C ILE A 10 -1.68 16.75 14.80
N ILE A 11 -2.42 16.95 13.69
CA ILE A 11 -2.06 16.38 12.39
C ILE A 11 -0.68 16.87 11.96
N ARG A 12 -0.37 18.16 12.09
CA ARG A 12 0.95 18.71 11.76
C ARG A 12 2.06 18.07 12.59
N ALA A 13 1.83 17.85 13.88
CA ALA A 13 2.79 17.16 14.74
C ALA A 13 3.02 15.71 14.29
N GLU A 14 1.96 14.97 13.96
CA GLU A 14 2.06 13.59 13.46
C GLU A 14 2.77 13.52 12.10
N VAL A 15 2.46 14.42 11.17
CA VAL A 15 3.15 14.54 9.87
C VAL A 15 4.63 14.86 10.08
N TYR A 16 4.96 15.75 11.03
CA TYR A 16 6.33 16.07 11.36
C TYR A 16 7.10 14.85 11.90
N LYS A 17 6.51 14.07 12.81
CA LYS A 17 7.10 12.80 13.29
C LYS A 17 7.34 11.84 12.13
N ALA A 18 6.34 11.65 11.27
CA ALA A 18 6.41 10.72 10.16
C ALA A 18 7.49 11.12 9.14
N SER A 19 7.53 12.39 8.73
CA SER A 19 8.50 12.93 7.77
C SER A 19 9.94 12.95 8.28
N ARG A 20 10.17 12.93 9.60
CA ARG A 20 11.53 12.85 10.18
C ARG A 20 12.02 11.42 10.38
N SER A 21 11.13 10.43 10.27
CA SER A 21 11.51 9.04 10.41
C SER A 21 12.16 8.50 9.14
N LYS A 22 13.46 8.19 9.24
CA LYS A 22 14.21 7.53 8.16
C LYS A 22 13.58 6.20 7.74
N LEU A 23 12.97 5.48 8.69
CA LEU A 23 12.28 4.22 8.41
C LEU A 23 11.04 4.43 7.54
N ILE A 24 10.22 5.43 7.85
CA ILE A 24 9.02 5.75 7.05
C ILE A 24 9.42 6.22 5.65
N ILE A 25 10.42 7.10 5.54
CA ILE A 25 10.93 7.53 4.23
C ILE A 25 11.48 6.34 3.43
N GLY A 26 12.27 5.46 4.05
CA GLY A 26 12.82 4.29 3.39
C GLY A 26 11.73 3.34 2.88
N ILE A 27 10.71 3.10 3.68
CA ILE A 27 9.55 2.29 3.28
C ILE A 27 8.78 2.96 2.14
N LEU A 28 8.57 4.27 2.21
CA LEU A 28 7.85 5.02 1.20
C LEU A 28 8.58 5.00 -0.16
N LEU A 29 9.91 4.97 -0.15
CA LEU A 29 10.75 4.87 -1.35
C LEU A 29 11.02 3.42 -1.80
N SER A 30 10.63 2.41 -1.00
CA SER A 30 10.88 0.99 -1.32
C SER A 30 10.30 0.53 -2.67
N PRO A 31 9.16 1.03 -3.19
CA PRO A 31 8.70 0.70 -4.54
C PRO A 31 9.72 1.06 -5.63
N LEU A 32 10.48 2.14 -5.47
CA LEU A 32 11.47 2.56 -6.46
C LEU A 32 12.66 1.60 -6.52
N VAL A 33 13.04 1.01 -5.39
CA VAL A 33 14.08 -0.03 -5.33
C VAL A 33 13.64 -1.27 -6.08
N ILE A 34 12.36 -1.66 -5.92
CA ILE A 34 11.77 -2.79 -6.65
C ILE A 34 11.81 -2.52 -8.16
N TYR A 35 11.38 -1.33 -8.60
CA TYR A 35 11.42 -0.99 -10.02
C TYR A 35 12.86 -0.95 -10.57
N LEU A 36 13.83 -0.48 -9.78
CA LEU A 36 15.24 -0.54 -10.16
C LEU A 36 15.70 -1.98 -10.39
N LEU A 37 15.35 -2.90 -9.48
CA LEU A 37 15.67 -4.33 -9.62
C LEU A 37 14.98 -4.95 -10.85
N MET A 38 13.70 -4.62 -11.07
CA MET A 38 12.96 -5.07 -12.25
C MET A 38 13.59 -4.56 -13.55
N PHE A 39 13.99 -3.29 -13.58
CA PHE A 39 14.66 -2.67 -14.72
C PHE A 39 15.97 -3.38 -15.06
N ILE A 40 16.82 -3.62 -14.05
CA ILE A 40 18.07 -4.39 -14.21
C ILE A 40 17.78 -5.80 -14.73
N TYR A 41 16.76 -6.46 -14.17
CA TYR A 41 16.37 -7.81 -14.59
C TYR A 41 15.88 -7.87 -16.05
N ILE A 42 15.05 -6.92 -16.47
CA ILE A 42 14.54 -6.88 -17.85
C ILE A 42 15.68 -6.59 -18.84
N ILE A 43 16.59 -5.67 -18.52
CA ILE A 43 17.78 -5.40 -19.35
C ILE A 43 18.66 -6.64 -19.46
N TYR A 44 18.92 -7.31 -18.33
CA TYR A 44 19.71 -8.54 -18.31
C TYR A 44 19.06 -9.59 -19.22
N LYS A 45 17.75 -9.82 -19.10
CA LYS A 45 17.02 -10.79 -19.92
C LYS A 45 16.88 -10.40 -21.39
N GLY A 46 16.86 -9.11 -21.73
CA GLY A 46 16.86 -8.65 -23.12
C GLY A 46 18.12 -9.04 -23.87
N ARG A 47 19.27 -9.04 -23.19
CA ARG A 47 20.54 -9.49 -23.79
C ARG A 47 20.57 -10.98 -24.15
N TYR A 48 19.69 -11.80 -23.56
CA TYR A 48 19.62 -13.25 -23.80
C TYR A 48 18.40 -13.67 -24.64
N GLY A 49 17.76 -12.74 -25.38
CA GLY A 49 16.78 -13.06 -26.42
C GLY A 49 15.34 -13.36 -25.96
N LEU A 50 15.01 -13.22 -24.68
CA LEU A 50 13.61 -13.26 -24.20
C LEU A 50 12.87 -11.93 -24.43
N PHE A 51 13.63 -10.84 -24.52
CA PHE A 51 13.23 -9.53 -25.01
C PHE A 51 14.20 -9.21 -26.14
N ASP A 52 14.00 -9.79 -27.33
CA ASP A 52 14.95 -9.62 -28.41
C ASP A 52 15.05 -8.13 -28.78
N HIS A 53 16.26 -7.56 -28.72
CA HIS A 53 16.47 -6.13 -28.96
C HIS A 53 16.11 -5.72 -30.40
N THR A 54 16.01 -6.71 -31.29
CA THR A 54 15.76 -6.54 -32.73
C THR A 54 14.39 -7.06 -33.18
N ALA A 55 13.68 -7.83 -32.34
CA ALA A 55 12.40 -8.43 -32.71
C ALA A 55 11.38 -8.40 -31.55
N LEU A 56 10.13 -8.05 -31.86
CA LEU A 56 9.05 -8.07 -30.89
C LEU A 56 8.71 -9.53 -30.53
N ALA A 57 9.17 -9.99 -29.36
CA ALA A 57 8.66 -11.23 -28.76
C ALA A 57 7.18 -11.12 -28.34
N TYR A 58 6.66 -9.88 -28.26
CA TYR A 58 5.28 -9.56 -27.91
C TYR A 58 4.80 -8.41 -28.79
N SER A 59 3.75 -8.62 -29.57
CA SER A 59 3.19 -7.66 -30.53
C SER A 59 2.07 -6.77 -29.94
N GLY A 60 1.95 -6.72 -28.61
CA GLY A 60 0.93 -5.94 -27.90
C GLY A 60 1.49 -4.74 -27.15
N ASP A 61 0.64 -4.09 -26.35
CA ASP A 61 1.01 -2.95 -25.53
C ASP A 61 2.10 -3.31 -24.49
N PRO A 62 3.31 -2.71 -24.58
CA PRO A 62 4.42 -2.99 -23.69
C PRO A 62 4.14 -2.59 -22.24
N TRP A 63 3.29 -1.56 -22.01
CA TRP A 63 2.90 -1.14 -20.68
C TRP A 63 2.11 -2.24 -19.99
N LEU A 64 1.11 -2.81 -20.66
CA LEU A 64 0.31 -3.92 -20.14
C LEU A 64 1.16 -5.17 -19.89
N MET A 65 2.13 -5.46 -20.76
CA MET A 65 3.04 -6.58 -20.56
C MET A 65 3.88 -6.41 -19.29
N VAL A 66 4.54 -5.26 -19.10
CA VAL A 66 5.36 -5.02 -17.90
C VAL A 66 4.50 -5.01 -16.64
N TRP A 67 3.34 -4.36 -16.72
CA TRP A 67 2.39 -4.21 -15.63
C TRP A 67 1.87 -5.58 -15.13
N SER A 68 1.32 -6.39 -16.03
CA SER A 68 0.70 -7.68 -15.68
C SER A 68 1.73 -8.75 -15.29
N ARG A 69 2.87 -8.81 -15.98
CA ARG A 69 3.82 -9.91 -15.85
C ARG A 69 4.83 -9.71 -14.73
N TYR A 70 5.18 -8.46 -14.43
CA TYR A 70 6.25 -8.17 -13.47
C TYR A 70 5.77 -7.28 -12.34
N THR A 71 5.12 -6.14 -12.64
CA THR A 71 4.75 -5.16 -11.61
C THR A 71 3.73 -5.71 -10.63
N LEU A 72 2.52 -6.07 -11.11
CA LEU A 72 1.44 -6.45 -10.21
C LEU A 72 1.73 -7.70 -9.37
N PRO A 73 2.31 -8.79 -9.91
CA PRO A 73 2.61 -9.97 -9.09
C PRO A 73 3.54 -9.65 -7.93
N LEU A 74 4.59 -8.86 -8.17
CA LEU A 74 5.58 -8.52 -7.15
C LEU A 74 4.97 -7.58 -6.09
N PHE A 75 4.27 -6.54 -6.55
CA PHE A 75 3.59 -5.60 -5.65
C PHE A 75 2.40 -6.22 -4.90
N SER A 76 1.76 -7.28 -5.43
CA SER A 76 0.65 -7.94 -4.75
C SER A 76 1.03 -8.56 -3.40
N LEU A 77 2.28 -8.98 -3.28
CA LEU A 77 2.83 -9.56 -2.05
C LEU A 77 3.45 -8.48 -1.16
N MET A 78 4.14 -7.50 -1.76
CA MET A 78 4.90 -6.52 -0.99
C MET A 78 4.03 -5.38 -0.44
N LEU A 79 3.05 -4.87 -1.19
CA LEU A 79 2.22 -3.74 -0.75
C LEU A 79 1.48 -4.02 0.56
N PRO A 80 0.75 -5.14 0.72
CA PRO A 80 0.05 -5.42 1.98
C PRO A 80 1.00 -5.40 3.19
N LEU A 81 2.20 -5.96 3.03
CA LEU A 81 3.19 -6.00 4.11
C LEU A 81 3.75 -4.61 4.44
N ILE A 82 4.07 -3.84 3.41
CA ILE A 82 4.50 -2.44 3.57
C ILE A 82 3.44 -1.64 4.34
N LEU A 83 2.17 -1.80 4.01
CA LEU A 83 1.06 -1.12 4.67
C LEU A 83 0.95 -1.50 6.15
N ILE A 84 1.08 -2.78 6.48
CA ILE A 84 1.07 -3.25 7.87
C ILE A 84 2.23 -2.66 8.67
N VAL A 85 3.44 -2.66 8.11
CA VAL A 85 4.61 -2.08 8.77
C VAL A 85 4.44 -0.57 8.95
N LEU A 86 3.93 0.13 7.93
CA LEU A 86 3.66 1.56 7.98
C LEU A 86 2.65 1.91 9.09
N SER A 87 1.55 1.15 9.19
CA SER A 87 0.56 1.32 10.25
C SER A 87 1.16 1.09 11.64
N TYR A 88 2.03 0.09 11.79
CA TYR A 88 2.73 -0.13 13.03
C TYR A 88 3.65 1.04 13.39
N LEU A 89 4.45 1.56 12.46
CA LEU A 89 5.41 2.63 12.74
C LEU A 89 4.74 3.92 13.24
N ILE A 90 3.52 4.20 12.77
CA ILE A 90 2.71 5.34 13.26
C ILE A 90 2.29 5.14 14.73
N CYS A 91 1.98 3.90 15.11
CA CYS A 91 1.68 3.54 16.49
C CYS A 91 2.93 3.53 17.38
N GLU A 92 4.06 3.09 16.84
CA GLU A 92 5.31 2.92 17.56
C GLU A 92 5.80 4.24 18.18
N PHE A 93 5.63 5.38 17.50
CA PHE A 93 5.99 6.68 18.07
C PHE A 93 5.31 7.01 19.41
N GLU A 94 4.14 6.42 19.69
CA GLU A 94 3.42 6.60 20.96
C GLU A 94 3.74 5.52 21.99
N PHE A 95 4.04 4.31 21.53
CA PHE A 95 4.34 3.19 22.41
C PHE A 95 5.79 3.22 22.89
N GLN A 96 6.69 3.83 22.13
CA GLN A 96 8.05 4.09 22.58
C GLN A 96 8.05 4.98 23.82
N ASN A 97 8.84 4.57 24.81
CA ASN A 97 9.06 5.28 26.07
C ASN A 97 7.77 5.61 26.86
N ASN A 98 6.69 4.84 26.69
CA ASN A 98 5.38 5.10 27.32
C ASN A 98 4.82 6.49 27.03
N ASN A 99 5.18 7.10 25.88
CA ASN A 99 4.70 8.42 25.47
C ASN A 99 3.17 8.50 25.45
N ILE A 100 2.48 7.39 25.20
CA ILE A 100 1.02 7.31 25.25
C ILE A 100 0.45 7.78 26.61
N ARG A 101 1.12 7.52 27.73
CA ARG A 101 0.64 8.01 29.04
C ARG A 101 0.78 9.53 29.15
N SER A 102 1.89 10.08 28.66
CA SER A 102 2.10 11.52 28.59
C SER A 102 1.13 12.21 27.62
N LEU A 103 0.78 11.55 26.51
CA LEU A 103 -0.16 12.08 25.53
C LEU A 103 -1.57 12.20 26.14
N PHE A 104 -1.99 11.21 26.92
CA PHE A 104 -3.29 11.19 27.59
C PHE A 104 -3.35 12.05 28.86
N SER A 105 -2.22 12.53 29.39
CA SER A 105 -2.23 13.53 30.48
C SER A 105 -2.54 14.94 29.98
N PHE A 106 -2.37 15.21 28.68
CA PHE A 106 -2.82 16.48 28.10
C PHE A 106 -4.35 16.50 27.96
N PRO A 107 -5.00 17.67 28.05
CA PRO A 107 -6.45 17.81 27.90
C PRO A 107 -6.90 17.70 26.43
N ILE A 108 -6.49 16.63 25.74
CA ILE A 108 -6.79 16.37 24.34
C ILE A 108 -7.87 15.30 24.25
N VAL A 109 -8.86 15.55 23.40
CA VAL A 109 -9.97 14.62 23.16
C VAL A 109 -9.46 13.38 22.41
N ARG A 110 -9.77 12.18 22.91
CA ARG A 110 -9.27 10.89 22.35
C ARG A 110 -9.57 10.72 20.86
N TRP A 111 -10.77 11.10 20.42
CA TRP A 111 -11.16 11.02 19.01
C TRP A 111 -10.22 11.83 18.09
N LYS A 112 -9.77 13.01 18.53
CA LYS A 112 -8.86 13.85 17.74
C LYS A 112 -7.48 13.19 17.55
N LEU A 113 -6.99 12.50 18.58
CA LEU A 113 -5.72 11.77 18.53
C LEU A 113 -5.82 10.58 17.57
N TYR A 114 -6.85 9.75 17.70
CA TYR A 114 -7.06 8.63 16.79
C TYR A 114 -7.25 9.09 15.33
N LEU A 115 -8.11 10.08 15.12
CA LEU A 115 -8.38 10.62 13.79
C LEU A 115 -7.12 11.21 13.14
N SER A 116 -6.25 11.87 13.92
CA SER A 116 -4.98 12.37 13.39
C SER A 116 -4.07 11.25 12.86
N LYS A 117 -4.01 10.11 13.55
CA LYS A 117 -3.21 8.94 13.13
C LYS A 117 -3.78 8.31 11.88
N PHE A 118 -5.10 8.15 11.83
CA PHE A 118 -5.78 7.64 10.66
C PHE A 118 -5.54 8.54 9.42
N ILE A 119 -5.64 9.87 9.58
CA ILE A 119 -5.38 10.83 8.50
C ILE A 119 -3.92 10.75 8.04
N VAL A 120 -2.96 10.74 8.96
CA VAL A 120 -1.54 10.66 8.58
C VAL A 120 -1.22 9.34 7.89
N LEU A 121 -1.76 8.22 8.39
CA LEU A 121 -1.65 6.92 7.72
C LEU A 121 -2.22 7.01 6.30
N SER A 122 -3.42 7.57 6.15
CA SER A 122 -4.07 7.72 4.84
C SER A 122 -3.24 8.56 3.87
N VAL A 123 -2.65 9.67 4.32
CA VAL A 123 -1.75 10.49 3.50
C VAL A 123 -0.51 9.71 3.08
N LEU A 124 0.10 8.93 3.98
CA LEU A 124 1.26 8.10 3.66
C LEU A 124 0.92 6.98 2.68
N ILE A 125 -0.27 6.37 2.79
CA ILE A 125 -0.77 5.36 1.84
C ILE A 125 -0.97 5.98 0.45
N ILE A 126 -1.57 7.17 0.37
CA ILE A 126 -1.73 7.90 -0.89
C ILE A 126 -0.35 8.19 -1.49
N ALA A 127 0.59 8.70 -0.69
CA ALA A 127 1.94 8.98 -1.15
C ALA A 127 2.64 7.70 -1.67
N LEU A 128 2.49 6.57 -0.98
CA LEU A 128 3.05 5.28 -1.39
C LEU A 128 2.48 4.82 -2.75
N CYS A 129 1.16 4.93 -2.93
CA CYS A 129 0.51 4.56 -4.19
C CYS A 129 0.94 5.49 -5.33
N ILE A 130 1.04 6.80 -5.08
CA ILE A 130 1.52 7.76 -6.07
C ILE A 130 2.97 7.45 -6.47
N ILE A 131 3.86 7.20 -5.49
CA ILE A 131 5.27 6.84 -5.76
C ILE A 131 5.36 5.53 -6.54
N THR A 132 4.52 4.55 -6.21
CA THR A 132 4.46 3.27 -6.91
C THR A 132 4.02 3.45 -8.37
N TRP A 133 3.00 4.27 -8.61
CA TRP A 133 2.51 4.55 -9.97
C TRP A 133 3.48 5.43 -10.76
N SER A 134 4.03 6.49 -10.16
CA SER A 134 5.04 7.34 -10.82
C SER A 134 6.30 6.54 -11.13
N GLY A 135 6.72 5.65 -10.22
CA GLY A 135 7.81 4.72 -10.45
C GLY A 135 7.54 3.85 -11.67
N PHE A 136 6.38 3.21 -11.76
CA PHE A 136 6.01 2.42 -12.94
C PHE A 136 6.15 3.23 -14.25
N VAL A 137 5.61 4.45 -14.28
CA VAL A 137 5.64 5.32 -15.47
C VAL A 137 7.08 5.72 -15.83
N SER A 138 7.83 6.23 -14.86
CA SER A 138 9.21 6.67 -15.10
C SER A 138 10.12 5.53 -15.55
N PHE A 139 10.02 4.36 -14.91
CA PHE A 139 10.83 3.20 -15.28
C PHE A 139 10.42 2.62 -16.64
N GLY A 140 9.13 2.68 -17.01
CA GLY A 140 8.69 2.28 -18.34
C GLY A 140 9.29 3.15 -19.45
N TYR A 141 9.32 4.48 -19.26
CA TYR A 141 9.99 5.38 -20.22
C TYR A 141 11.50 5.14 -20.29
N LEU A 142 12.18 4.98 -19.14
CA LEU A 142 13.60 4.63 -19.11
C LEU A 142 13.88 3.31 -19.85
N LEU A 143 12.98 2.34 -19.74
CA LEU A 143 13.11 1.07 -20.44
C LEU A 143 12.91 1.23 -21.95
N GLY A 144 12.02 2.12 -22.39
CA GLY A 144 11.85 2.48 -23.80
C GLY A 144 13.10 3.09 -24.42
N GLU A 145 13.84 3.91 -23.68
CA GLU A 145 15.12 4.48 -24.14
C GLU A 145 16.22 3.40 -24.26
N VAL A 146 16.28 2.46 -23.31
CA VAL A 146 17.30 1.39 -23.31
C VAL A 146 16.97 0.27 -24.30
N ILE A 147 15.69 -0.01 -24.52
CA ILE A 147 15.21 -1.05 -25.43
C ILE A 147 14.17 -0.44 -26.38
N PRO A 148 14.62 0.29 -27.43
CA PRO A 148 13.74 1.00 -28.36
C PRO A 148 12.72 0.10 -29.07
N ALA A 149 13.00 -1.19 -29.18
CA ALA A 149 12.10 -2.19 -29.78
C ALA A 149 10.69 -2.19 -29.16
N TYR A 150 10.54 -1.86 -27.87
CA TYR A 150 9.24 -1.85 -27.20
C TYR A 150 8.43 -0.58 -27.45
N ARG A 151 9.03 0.51 -27.96
CA ARG A 151 8.32 1.73 -28.37
C ARG A 151 7.33 2.27 -27.33
N PHE A 152 7.69 2.24 -26.04
CA PHE A 152 6.83 2.69 -24.93
C PHE A 152 6.24 4.10 -25.13
N ALA A 153 6.99 5.00 -25.77
CA ALA A 153 6.55 6.36 -26.06
C ALA A 153 5.37 6.47 -27.04
N GLU A 154 5.13 5.44 -27.85
CA GLU A 154 4.05 5.42 -28.84
C GLU A 154 2.75 4.87 -28.27
N TYR A 155 2.82 4.20 -27.12
CA TYR A 155 1.65 3.70 -26.41
C TYR A 155 1.26 4.67 -25.30
N ALA A 156 -0.02 5.06 -25.27
CA ALA A 156 -0.55 5.85 -24.17
C ALA A 156 -0.51 5.04 -22.87
N ILE A 157 -0.11 5.68 -21.77
CA ILE A 157 -0.30 5.11 -20.43
C ILE A 157 -1.80 5.01 -20.20
N GLY A 158 -2.35 3.81 -20.42
CA GLY A 158 -3.79 3.61 -20.52
C GLY A 158 -4.53 3.98 -19.25
N LEU A 159 -5.75 4.51 -19.38
CA LEU A 159 -6.70 4.75 -18.28
C LEU A 159 -6.86 3.51 -17.37
N SER A 160 -6.71 2.31 -17.94
CA SER A 160 -6.74 1.04 -17.21
C SER A 160 -5.73 0.99 -16.07
N SER A 161 -4.54 1.55 -16.27
CA SER A 161 -3.46 1.56 -15.28
C SER A 161 -3.81 2.38 -14.03
N SER A 162 -4.40 3.56 -14.24
CA SER A 162 -4.81 4.45 -13.15
C SER A 162 -6.04 3.91 -12.42
N LEU A 163 -6.99 3.28 -13.13
CA LEU A 163 -8.13 2.60 -12.52
C LEU A 163 -7.70 1.41 -11.65
N VAL A 164 -6.76 0.59 -12.11
CA VAL A 164 -6.19 -0.50 -11.30
C VAL A 164 -5.51 0.07 -10.05
N MET A 165 -4.74 1.16 -10.17
CA MET A 165 -4.12 1.80 -9.01
C MET A 165 -5.14 2.41 -8.04
N LEU A 166 -6.27 2.92 -8.53
CA LEU A 166 -7.36 3.39 -7.67
C LEU A 166 -7.93 2.24 -6.83
N ARG A 167 -8.10 1.05 -7.43
CA ARG A 167 -8.55 -0.14 -6.70
C ARG A 167 -7.51 -0.63 -5.69
N VAL A 168 -6.23 -0.61 -6.06
CA VAL A 168 -5.12 -0.87 -5.13
C VAL A 168 -5.14 0.12 -3.97
N LEU A 169 -5.41 1.40 -4.22
CA LEU A 169 -5.50 2.44 -3.18
C LEU A 169 -6.65 2.14 -2.20
N LEU A 170 -7.83 1.75 -2.69
CA LEU A 170 -8.96 1.37 -1.84
C LEU A 170 -8.65 0.15 -0.96
N ALA A 171 -8.05 -0.89 -1.55
CA ALA A 171 -7.59 -2.05 -0.79
C ALA A 171 -6.51 -1.67 0.23
N SER A 172 -5.64 -0.72 -0.12
CA SER A 172 -4.57 -0.23 0.74
C SER A 172 -5.08 0.52 1.96
N PHE A 173 -6.14 1.33 1.83
CA PHE A 173 -6.78 1.94 2.99
C PHE A 173 -7.36 0.89 3.94
N CYS A 174 -8.01 -0.14 3.41
CA CYS A 174 -8.56 -1.22 4.22
C CYS A 174 -7.45 -1.96 4.98
N VAL A 175 -6.42 -2.45 4.27
CA VAL A 175 -5.31 -3.19 4.88
C VAL A 175 -4.49 -2.33 5.84
N GLY A 176 -4.24 -1.06 5.50
CA GLY A 176 -3.56 -0.12 6.39
C GLY A 176 -4.34 0.10 7.68
N THR A 177 -5.65 0.31 7.59
CA THR A 177 -6.51 0.50 8.78
C THR A 177 -6.59 -0.76 9.63
N PHE A 178 -6.70 -1.93 8.99
CA PHE A 178 -6.60 -3.21 9.68
C PHE A 178 -5.27 -3.32 10.45
N GLY A 179 -4.14 -3.01 9.81
CA GLY A 179 -2.83 -2.98 10.46
C GLY A 179 -2.76 -2.01 11.64
N LEU A 180 -3.41 -0.85 11.51
CA LEU A 180 -3.50 0.16 12.57
C LEU A 180 -4.27 -0.39 13.78
N VAL A 181 -5.44 -0.99 13.55
CA VAL A 181 -6.27 -1.60 14.60
C VAL A 181 -5.49 -2.69 15.35
N VAL A 182 -4.88 -3.62 14.61
CA VAL A 182 -4.10 -4.71 15.22
C VAL A 182 -2.89 -4.17 16.00
N SER A 183 -2.20 -3.16 15.47
CA SER A 183 -1.07 -2.51 16.14
C SER A 183 -1.50 -1.82 17.44
N LEU A 184 -2.66 -1.18 17.46
CA LEU A 184 -3.22 -0.56 18.67
C LEU A 184 -3.62 -1.58 19.73
N LEU A 185 -4.22 -2.70 19.31
CA LEU A 185 -4.66 -3.77 20.21
C LEU A 185 -3.49 -4.51 20.85
N THR A 186 -2.49 -4.87 20.04
CA THR A 186 -1.39 -5.74 20.46
C THR A 186 -0.26 -4.98 21.14
N ARG A 187 -0.05 -3.71 20.77
CA ARG A 187 1.10 -2.87 21.18
C ARG A 187 2.44 -3.58 20.99
N ASN A 188 2.51 -4.42 19.96
CA ASN A 188 3.67 -5.22 19.65
C ASN A 188 3.87 -5.19 18.13
N PHE A 189 5.12 -5.10 17.69
CA PHE A 189 5.53 -5.21 16.30
C PHE A 189 5.20 -6.56 15.68
N THR A 190 5.42 -7.63 16.43
CA THR A 190 5.46 -8.99 15.88
C THR A 190 4.09 -9.45 15.40
N VAL A 191 3.03 -9.13 16.14
CA VAL A 191 1.68 -9.67 15.87
C VAL A 191 1.05 -9.08 14.59
N PRO A 192 1.02 -7.74 14.37
CA PRO A 192 0.53 -7.17 13.12
C PRO A 192 1.25 -7.75 11.90
N ILE A 193 2.57 -7.90 11.97
CA ILE A 193 3.37 -8.39 10.85
C ILE A 193 3.10 -9.86 10.55
N LEU A 194 3.10 -10.73 11.57
CA LEU A 194 2.81 -12.14 11.36
C LEU A 194 1.41 -12.33 10.78
N LEU A 195 0.42 -11.57 11.26
CA LEU A 195 -0.93 -11.58 10.70
C LEU A 195 -0.95 -11.06 9.26
N GLY A 196 -0.22 -9.98 8.96
CA GLY A 196 -0.09 -9.46 7.60
C GLY A 196 0.49 -10.50 6.64
N VAL A 197 1.60 -11.14 7.01
CA VAL A 197 2.23 -12.22 6.23
C VAL A 197 1.28 -13.39 6.04
N PHE A 198 0.63 -13.84 7.11
CA PHE A 198 -0.31 -14.96 7.04
C PHE A 198 -1.50 -14.66 6.13
N LEU A 199 -2.10 -13.47 6.23
CA LEU A 199 -3.25 -13.08 5.42
C LEU A 199 -2.87 -12.86 3.95
N THR A 200 -1.70 -12.25 3.68
CA THR A 200 -1.18 -12.11 2.31
C THR A 200 -0.86 -13.46 1.68
N ALA A 201 -0.25 -14.38 2.42
CA ALA A 201 0.02 -15.73 1.93
C ALA A 201 -1.28 -16.50 1.67
N SER A 202 -2.23 -16.44 2.61
CA SER A 202 -3.55 -17.05 2.46
C SER A 202 -4.29 -16.51 1.24
N ALA A 203 -4.18 -15.20 0.99
CA ALA A 203 -4.82 -14.54 -0.14
C ALA A 203 -4.46 -15.16 -1.49
N ILE A 204 -3.22 -15.64 -1.67
CA ILE A 204 -2.78 -16.31 -2.91
C ILE A 204 -3.64 -17.55 -3.18
N PHE A 205 -3.92 -18.35 -2.16
CA PHE A 205 -4.67 -19.60 -2.30
C PHE A 205 -6.16 -19.37 -2.54
N VAL A 206 -6.75 -18.38 -1.87
CA VAL A 206 -8.21 -18.13 -1.95
C VAL A 206 -8.61 -17.14 -3.04
N THR A 207 -7.67 -16.53 -3.77
CA THR A 207 -7.98 -15.49 -4.77
C THR A 207 -8.99 -15.93 -5.82
N ASN A 208 -8.90 -17.18 -6.26
CA ASN A 208 -9.78 -17.75 -7.28
C ASN A 208 -11.01 -18.46 -6.70
N GLU A 209 -11.13 -18.53 -5.37
CA GLU A 209 -12.27 -19.11 -4.68
C GLU A 209 -13.33 -18.04 -4.42
N SER A 210 -14.60 -18.46 -4.28
CA SER A 210 -15.72 -17.56 -3.96
C SER A 210 -15.54 -16.83 -2.63
N VAL A 211 -14.91 -17.49 -1.65
CA VAL A 211 -14.57 -16.91 -0.34
C VAL A 211 -13.55 -15.78 -0.49
N GLY A 212 -12.73 -15.82 -1.54
CA GLY A 212 -11.70 -14.82 -1.79
C GLY A 212 -12.27 -13.41 -1.86
N GLU A 213 -13.47 -13.21 -2.39
CA GLU A 213 -14.07 -11.87 -2.53
C GLU A 213 -14.25 -11.15 -1.19
N PHE A 214 -14.39 -11.90 -0.09
CA PHE A 214 -14.67 -11.37 1.25
C PHE A 214 -13.42 -11.00 2.05
N ILE A 215 -12.22 -11.32 1.56
CA ILE A 215 -10.96 -11.09 2.27
C ILE A 215 -10.25 -9.89 1.64
N PRO A 216 -10.09 -8.74 2.33
CA PRO A 216 -9.49 -7.53 1.76
C PRO A 216 -8.09 -7.71 1.14
N PHE A 217 -7.28 -8.60 1.71
CA PHE A 217 -5.92 -8.89 1.22
C PHE A 217 -5.91 -9.53 -0.17
N THR A 218 -7.00 -10.18 -0.57
CA THR A 218 -7.10 -10.83 -1.88
C THR A 218 -7.26 -9.86 -3.03
N THR A 219 -7.66 -8.60 -2.80
CA THR A 219 -7.77 -7.63 -3.89
C THR A 219 -6.42 -7.42 -4.57
N PHE A 220 -5.31 -7.46 -3.82
CA PHE A 220 -3.96 -7.33 -4.35
C PHE A 220 -3.58 -8.49 -5.29
N THR A 221 -3.82 -9.72 -4.85
CA THR A 221 -3.51 -10.94 -5.61
C THR A 221 -4.49 -11.16 -6.77
N TYR A 222 -5.76 -10.75 -6.60
CA TYR A 222 -6.76 -10.73 -7.66
C TYR A 222 -6.36 -9.79 -8.80
N LEU A 223 -5.96 -8.56 -8.47
CA LEU A 223 -5.52 -7.59 -9.47
C LEU A 223 -4.27 -8.06 -10.21
N ALA A 224 -3.38 -8.80 -9.54
CA ALA A 224 -2.19 -9.39 -10.14
C ALA A 224 -2.41 -10.68 -10.94
N SER A 225 -3.63 -11.23 -10.93
CA SER A 225 -3.95 -12.44 -11.66
C SER A 225 -4.12 -12.16 -13.15
N VAL A 226 -3.85 -13.16 -14.00
CA VAL A 226 -4.06 -13.06 -15.45
C VAL A 226 -5.55 -13.05 -15.74
N ARG A 227 -6.11 -11.85 -15.96
CA ARG A 227 -7.55 -11.63 -16.20
C ARG A 227 -7.79 -10.60 -17.30
N PRO A 228 -8.98 -10.58 -17.92
CA PRO A 228 -9.37 -9.52 -18.84
C PRO A 228 -9.27 -8.14 -18.18
N ILE A 229 -8.82 -7.14 -18.95
CA ILE A 229 -8.63 -5.76 -18.45
C ILE A 229 -9.95 -5.16 -17.94
N ASP A 230 -11.07 -5.54 -18.53
CA ASP A 230 -12.40 -5.06 -18.13
C ASP A 230 -12.77 -5.52 -16.70
N GLU A 231 -12.39 -6.74 -16.30
CA GLU A 231 -12.57 -7.24 -14.93
C GLU A 231 -11.65 -6.54 -13.92
N LEU A 232 -10.47 -6.12 -14.37
CA LEU A 232 -9.46 -5.46 -13.54
C LEU A 232 -9.76 -3.97 -13.33
N THR A 233 -10.41 -3.33 -14.29
CA THR A 233 -10.74 -1.89 -14.24
C THR A 233 -12.13 -1.61 -13.68
N SER A 234 -13.07 -2.53 -13.83
CA SER A 234 -14.42 -2.39 -13.28
C SER A 234 -14.43 -2.41 -11.75
N PHE A 235 -15.34 -1.62 -11.18
CA PHE A 235 -15.59 -1.62 -9.75
C PHE A 235 -16.44 -2.86 -9.40
N THR A 236 -15.96 -3.66 -8.44
CA THR A 236 -16.54 -4.99 -8.15
C THR A 236 -16.97 -5.10 -6.68
N THR A 237 -17.57 -6.24 -6.34
CA THR A 237 -17.90 -6.65 -4.97
C THR A 237 -16.72 -6.52 -4.01
N ARG A 238 -15.51 -6.85 -4.46
CA ARG A 238 -14.27 -6.73 -3.65
C ARG A 238 -14.01 -5.30 -3.18
N ASP A 239 -14.26 -4.32 -4.03
CA ASP A 239 -14.04 -2.91 -3.72
C ASP A 239 -15.09 -2.41 -2.71
N VAL A 240 -16.34 -2.85 -2.87
CA VAL A 240 -17.43 -2.59 -1.90
C VAL A 240 -17.08 -3.19 -0.54
N ILE A 241 -16.59 -4.43 -0.51
CA ILE A 241 -16.19 -5.14 0.71
C ILE A 241 -15.03 -4.41 1.40
N ASN A 242 -14.01 -3.96 0.66
CA ASN A 242 -12.92 -3.16 1.20
C ASN A 242 -13.41 -1.87 1.87
N ILE A 243 -14.35 -1.15 1.23
CA ILE A 243 -14.95 0.06 1.81
C ILE A 243 -15.76 -0.29 3.06
N GLY A 244 -16.54 -1.39 3.03
CA GLY A 244 -17.30 -1.86 4.18
C GLY A 244 -16.41 -2.20 5.38
N PHE A 245 -15.32 -2.94 5.14
CA PHE A 245 -14.31 -3.24 6.16
C PHE A 245 -13.65 -1.98 6.71
N LEU A 246 -13.31 -1.01 5.85
CA LEU A 246 -12.74 0.27 6.29
C LEU A 246 -13.69 1.01 7.24
N CYS A 247 -14.98 1.09 6.89
CA CYS A 247 -16.02 1.72 7.70
C CYS A 247 -16.20 1.04 9.07
N ILE A 248 -16.02 -0.28 9.15
CA ILE A 248 -16.11 -1.05 10.41
C ILE A 248 -14.83 -0.94 11.23
N ALA A 249 -13.66 -0.99 10.58
CA ALA A 249 -12.36 -0.94 11.24
C ALA A 249 -12.09 0.42 11.91
N MET A 250 -12.60 1.52 11.33
CA MET A 250 -12.46 2.87 11.90
C MET A 250 -13.01 2.98 13.35
N PRO A 251 -14.28 2.65 13.65
CA PRO A 251 -14.81 2.61 15.02
C PRO A 251 -14.04 1.67 15.94
N ILE A 252 -13.65 0.48 15.46
CA ILE A 252 -12.91 -0.50 16.27
C ILE A 252 -11.56 0.07 16.70
N GLY A 253 -10.84 0.73 15.78
CA GLY A 253 -9.57 1.39 16.09
C GLY A 253 -9.72 2.50 17.12
N TYR A 254 -10.80 3.29 17.04
CA TYR A 254 -11.11 4.30 18.05
C TYR A 254 -11.34 3.70 19.43
N ILE A 255 -12.13 2.63 19.54
CA ILE A 255 -12.41 1.94 20.81
C ILE A 255 -11.12 1.30 21.38
N SER A 256 -10.24 0.82 20.50
CA SER A 256 -8.97 0.20 20.87
C SER A 256 -7.93 1.21 21.36
N PHE A 257 -8.07 2.49 21.00
CA PHE A 257 -7.15 3.57 21.37
C PHE A 257 -7.28 3.97 22.84
N THR A 258 -6.60 3.23 23.70
CA THR A 258 -6.64 3.36 25.17
C THR A 258 -5.23 3.55 25.74
N PRO A 259 -5.08 4.18 26.92
CA PRO A 259 -3.76 4.36 27.55
C PRO A 259 -3.25 3.06 28.21
N GLU A 260 -4.14 2.26 28.79
CA GLU A 260 -3.82 1.00 29.46
C GLU A 260 -3.93 -0.19 28.51
N LYS A 261 -2.96 -1.10 28.57
CA LYS A 261 -3.04 -2.37 27.84
C LYS A 261 -4.13 -3.19 28.52
N LYS A 262 -5.23 -3.48 27.83
CA LYS A 262 -6.20 -4.46 28.32
C LYS A 262 -5.47 -5.79 28.44
N SER A 263 -5.33 -6.31 29.66
CA SER A 263 -4.67 -7.59 29.95
C SER A 263 -5.47 -8.74 29.37
#